data_AF-A0A9P9IC63-F1
#
_entry.id   AF-A0A9P9IC63-F1
#
_cell.length_a   1.000
_cell.length_b   1.000
_cell.length_c   1.000
_cell.angle_alpha   90.00
_cell.angle_beta   90.00
_cell.angle_gamma   90.00
#
_symmetry.space_group_name_H-M   'P 1'
#
loop_
_entity.id
_entity.type
_entity.pdbx_description
1 polymer ?
#
loop_
_entity_poly.entity_id
_entity_poly.type
_entity_poly.pdbx_seq_one_letter_code
_entity_poly.pdbx_strand_id
1 'polypeptide(L)'
;MKFVSLLVASLLPVGLMAAPVDGGGDITMEGAEPAPGTTAAREVGNEIFKRSSQVCTIVGGSATVKCRSGPGTQYGISDTVYRGNDYIFTCVKTGECIIIGGDQNCGWHKTGGCYVNGHYTDNRCTRASLGSC
;
A
#
# COMPACT_ATOMS: atom_id res chain seq x y z
N MET A 1 -8.00 20.92 -41.36
CA MET A 1 -9.22 21.25 -40.57
C MET A 1 -8.74 21.26 -39.11
N LYS A 2 -8.48 22.36 -38.34
CA LYS A 2 -9.19 23.63 -38.04
C LYS A 2 -10.63 23.30 -37.60
N PHE A 3 -11.16 23.57 -36.38
CA PHE A 3 -10.83 24.38 -35.17
C PHE A 3 -11.50 23.65 -33.96
N VAL A 4 -11.32 23.92 -32.67
CA VAL A 4 -11.76 25.09 -31.88
C VAL A 4 -11.23 24.96 -30.44
N SER A 5 -10.76 26.08 -29.89
CA SER A 5 -10.38 26.33 -28.50
C SER A 5 -11.59 26.83 -27.71
N LEU A 6 -11.74 26.50 -26.42
CA LEU A 6 -12.51 27.29 -25.45
C LEU A 6 -12.05 26.99 -24.00
N LEU A 7 -11.51 28.04 -23.35
CA LEU A 7 -11.25 28.14 -21.91
C LEU A 7 -12.55 28.12 -21.11
N VAL A 8 -12.53 27.55 -19.89
CA VAL A 8 -13.12 28.19 -18.71
C VAL A 8 -12.26 27.87 -17.48
N ALA A 9 -11.62 28.90 -16.92
CA ALA A 9 -11.03 28.89 -15.60
C ALA A 9 -12.11 29.28 -14.58
N SER A 10 -12.28 28.47 -13.52
CA SER A 10 -13.11 28.84 -12.37
C SER A 10 -12.26 28.73 -11.10
N LEU A 11 -11.72 29.88 -10.70
CA LEU A 11 -11.19 30.14 -9.36
C LEU A 11 -12.35 30.06 -8.36
N LEU A 12 -12.22 29.23 -7.32
CA LEU A 12 -13.08 29.30 -6.13
C LEU A 12 -12.35 29.98 -4.97
N PRO A 13 -13.08 30.69 -4.08
CA PRO A 13 -12.55 31.75 -3.23
C PRO A 13 -11.84 31.23 -1.98
N VAL A 14 -10.80 31.97 -1.57
CA VAL A 14 -10.13 31.89 -0.27
C VAL A 14 -10.86 32.83 0.71
N GLY A 15 -11.18 32.34 1.92
CA GLY A 15 -11.70 33.10 3.07
C GLY A 15 -12.57 32.19 3.96
N LEU A 16 -12.48 32.14 5.29
CA LEU A 16 -12.14 33.16 6.28
C LEU A 16 -11.31 32.61 7.46
N MET A 17 -10.64 33.54 8.12
CA MET A 17 -10.01 33.47 9.44
C MET A 17 -11.03 33.27 10.58
N ALA A 18 -10.64 32.56 11.63
CA ALA A 18 -11.15 32.80 12.99
C ALA A 18 -10.03 32.56 14.01
N ALA A 19 -10.02 33.46 15.00
CA ALA A 19 -8.96 33.88 15.89
C ALA A 19 -8.75 32.93 17.12
N PRO A 20 -7.79 33.23 18.02
CA PRO A 20 -7.22 32.28 18.96
C PRO A 20 -8.12 32.04 20.18
N VAL A 21 -8.01 30.86 20.78
CA VAL A 21 -8.40 30.68 22.19
C VAL A 21 -7.18 31.00 23.05
N ASP A 22 -7.21 32.20 23.62
CA ASP A 22 -6.43 32.53 24.81
C ASP A 22 -6.96 31.68 25.97
N GLY A 23 -6.04 31.08 26.70
CA GLY A 23 -6.30 30.16 27.79
C GLY A 23 -5.04 29.92 28.59
N GLY A 24 -4.30 31.00 28.87
CA GLY A 24 -3.34 31.01 29.97
C GLY A 24 -4.07 30.70 31.27
N GLY A 25 -3.84 29.50 31.79
CA GLY A 25 -4.43 29.02 33.03
C GLY A 25 -3.50 28.02 33.69
N ASP A 26 -2.63 28.55 34.55
CA ASP A 26 -2.07 27.94 35.76
C ASP A 26 -1.57 26.48 35.70
N ILE A 27 -0.24 26.33 35.76
CA ILE A 27 0.41 25.05 36.08
C ILE A 27 0.30 24.77 37.58
N THR A 28 -0.89 24.36 38.03
CA THR A 28 -1.05 23.69 39.32
C THR A 28 -0.80 22.20 39.11
N MET A 29 0.42 21.76 39.47
CA MET A 29 0.72 20.34 39.68
C MET A 29 0.02 19.89 40.96
N GLU A 30 -1.22 19.43 40.83
CA GLU A 30 -1.92 18.74 41.91
C GLU A 30 -2.39 17.38 41.38
N GLY A 31 -2.00 16.32 42.11
CA GLY A 31 -2.04 14.94 41.65
C GLY A 31 -3.43 14.49 41.22
N ALA A 32 -3.52 13.99 39.98
CA ALA A 32 -4.72 13.36 39.46
C ALA A 32 -4.54 11.83 39.45
N GLU A 33 -5.43 11.17 40.18
CA GLU A 33 -5.73 9.75 40.18
C GLU A 33 -5.93 9.23 38.73
N PRO A 34 -5.66 7.93 38.45
CA PRO A 34 -5.72 7.43 37.08
C PRO A 34 -7.16 7.45 36.57
N ALA A 35 -7.45 8.37 35.65
CA ALA A 35 -8.72 8.44 34.95
C ALA A 35 -8.97 7.13 34.16
N PRO A 36 -10.16 6.52 34.26
CA PRO A 36 -10.52 5.37 33.45
C PRO A 36 -10.86 5.83 32.03
N GLY A 37 -10.14 5.29 31.05
CA GLY A 37 -10.57 5.25 29.66
C GLY A 37 -9.98 6.31 28.73
N THR A 38 -8.91 5.94 28.02
CA THR A 38 -8.60 6.48 26.67
C THR A 38 -8.00 5.38 25.79
N THR A 39 -8.78 4.36 25.46
CA THR A 39 -8.43 3.36 24.43
C THR A 39 -8.57 3.90 23.00
N ALA A 40 -9.29 5.01 22.79
CA ALA A 40 -9.61 5.55 21.46
C ALA A 40 -8.40 6.07 20.66
N ALA A 41 -7.34 6.56 21.31
CA ALA A 41 -6.16 7.07 20.61
C ALA A 41 -5.28 5.95 20.00
N ARG A 42 -5.37 4.72 20.53
CA ARG A 42 -4.57 3.58 20.05
C ARG A 42 -5.17 2.90 18.81
N GLU A 43 -6.47 3.02 18.56
CA GLU A 43 -7.11 2.41 17.38
C GLU A 43 -6.87 3.22 16.10
N VAL A 44 -6.91 4.57 16.17
CA VAL A 44 -6.70 5.43 15.00
C VAL A 44 -5.27 5.32 14.45
N GLY A 45 -4.28 5.14 15.32
CA GLY A 45 -2.89 4.94 14.90
C GLY A 45 -2.65 3.58 14.23
N ASN A 46 -3.33 2.51 14.66
CA ASN A 46 -3.07 1.15 14.20
C ASN A 46 -3.48 0.90 12.74
N GLU A 47 -4.52 1.59 12.26
CA GLU A 47 -4.95 1.52 10.85
C GLU A 47 -4.03 2.32 9.92
N ILE A 48 -3.43 3.41 10.42
CA ILE A 48 -2.48 4.25 9.65
C ILE A 48 -1.12 3.56 9.48
N PHE A 49 -0.73 2.68 10.42
CA PHE A 49 0.57 1.97 10.41
C PHE A 49 0.47 0.47 10.15
N LYS A 50 -0.70 -0.07 9.83
CA LYS A 50 -0.86 -1.48 9.45
C LYS A 50 -0.05 -1.73 8.19
N ARG A 51 1.11 -2.36 8.32
CA ARG A 51 1.86 -2.92 7.19
C ARG A 51 0.95 -3.95 6.54
N SER A 52 0.37 -3.60 5.40
CA SER A 52 -0.66 -4.44 4.81
C SER A 52 -0.05 -5.75 4.34
N SER A 53 -0.26 -6.78 5.14
CA SER A 53 0.13 -8.14 4.82
C SER A 53 -1.11 -8.89 4.38
N GLN A 54 -1.06 -9.52 3.21
CA GLN A 54 -2.16 -10.28 2.67
C GLN A 54 -1.71 -11.71 2.41
N VAL A 55 -2.56 -12.67 2.75
CA VAL A 55 -2.37 -14.06 2.34
C VAL A 55 -2.95 -14.22 0.94
N CYS A 56 -2.10 -14.58 -0.01
CA CYS A 56 -2.49 -14.75 -1.41
C CYS A 56 -2.04 -16.10 -1.94
N THR A 57 -2.85 -16.67 -2.83
CA THR A 57 -2.54 -17.92 -3.51
C THR A 57 -1.73 -17.65 -4.78
N ILE A 58 -0.78 -18.53 -5.08
CA ILE A 58 -0.14 -18.57 -6.39
C ILE A 58 -1.07 -19.26 -7.39
N VAL A 59 -1.62 -18.50 -8.34
CA VAL A 59 -2.59 -18.98 -9.34
C VAL A 59 -2.02 -19.05 -10.75
N GLY A 60 -0.78 -18.60 -10.95
CA GLY A 60 -0.08 -18.68 -12.24
C GLY A 60 1.14 -19.61 -12.21
N GLY A 61 1.74 -19.85 -13.38
CA GLY A 61 2.80 -20.85 -13.56
C GLY A 61 2.26 -22.27 -13.73
N SER A 62 3.04 -23.17 -14.35
CA SER A 62 2.65 -24.56 -14.61
C SER A 62 2.67 -25.44 -13.34
N ALA A 63 3.62 -25.18 -12.44
CA ALA A 63 3.72 -25.82 -11.12
C ALA A 63 4.43 -24.92 -10.11
N THR A 64 5.43 -24.16 -10.57
CA THR A 64 6.23 -23.28 -9.72
C THR A 64 6.44 -21.92 -10.37
N VAL A 65 6.74 -20.93 -9.53
CA VAL A 65 7.06 -19.57 -9.94
C VAL A 65 8.34 -19.13 -9.23
N LYS A 66 9.24 -18.47 -9.97
CA LYS A 66 10.52 -18.02 -9.43
C LYS A 66 10.33 -16.76 -8.58
N CYS A 67 10.77 -16.82 -7.33
CA CYS A 67 10.82 -15.67 -6.44
C CYS A 67 12.21 -15.05 -6.52
N ARG A 68 12.29 -13.78 -6.88
CA ARG A 68 13.54 -13.11 -7.26
C ARG A 68 13.99 -12.09 -6.23
N SER A 69 15.28 -11.82 -6.16
CA SER A 69 15.85 -10.86 -5.20
C SER A 69 15.42 -9.40 -5.46
N GLY A 70 14.86 -9.10 -6.63
CA GLY A 70 14.34 -7.79 -6.99
C GLY A 70 13.20 -7.84 -8.00
N PRO A 71 12.62 -6.68 -8.35
CA PRO A 71 11.40 -6.58 -9.13
C PRO A 71 11.70 -6.68 -10.65
N GLY A 72 12.17 -7.85 -11.09
CA GLY A 72 12.53 -8.09 -12.49
C GLY A 72 13.14 -9.47 -12.72
N THR A 73 13.07 -9.97 -13.95
CA THR A 73 13.59 -11.27 -14.38
C THR A 73 15.12 -11.30 -14.50
N GLN A 74 15.76 -10.14 -14.57
CA GLN A 74 17.21 -9.98 -14.49
C GLN A 74 17.76 -10.22 -13.07
N TYR A 75 16.92 -10.14 -12.04
CA TYR A 75 17.34 -10.40 -10.66
C TYR A 75 17.47 -11.90 -10.40
N GLY A 76 18.46 -12.26 -9.59
CA GLY A 76 18.72 -13.64 -9.20
C GLY A 76 17.51 -14.30 -8.54
N ILE A 77 17.37 -15.61 -8.71
CA ILE A 77 16.33 -16.42 -8.07
C ILE A 77 16.76 -16.65 -6.63
N SER A 78 15.97 -16.17 -5.67
CA SER A 78 16.21 -16.36 -4.23
C SER A 78 15.43 -17.54 -3.67
N ASP A 79 14.26 -17.83 -4.24
CA ASP A 79 13.40 -18.93 -3.81
C ASP A 79 12.45 -19.36 -4.95
N THR A 80 11.63 -20.36 -4.71
CA THR A 80 10.58 -20.84 -5.60
C THR A 80 9.28 -21.01 -4.82
N VAL A 81 8.21 -20.41 -5.32
CA VAL A 81 6.85 -20.58 -4.77
C VAL A 81 6.04 -21.54 -5.63
N TYR A 82 5.08 -22.23 -5.03
CA TYR A 82 4.33 -23.32 -5.66
C TYR A 82 2.91 -22.90 -5.98
N ARG A 83 2.44 -23.25 -7.19
CA ARG A 83 1.05 -23.02 -7.60
C ARG A 83 0.09 -23.72 -6.64
N GLY A 84 -0.99 -23.04 -6.26
CA GLY A 84 -2.01 -23.55 -5.35
C GLY A 84 -1.69 -23.32 -3.87
N ASN A 85 -0.46 -22.92 -3.53
CA ASN A 85 -0.08 -22.61 -2.15
C ASN A 85 -0.30 -21.13 -1.81
N ASP A 86 -0.53 -20.89 -0.53
CA ASP A 86 -0.69 -19.57 0.06
C ASP A 86 0.62 -19.03 0.63
N TYR A 87 0.85 -17.74 0.42
CA TYR A 87 2.00 -17.01 0.95
C TYR A 87 1.59 -15.65 1.49
N ILE A 88 2.34 -15.17 2.48
CA ILE A 88 2.16 -13.81 3.02
C ILE A 88 2.93 -12.82 2.14
N PHE A 89 2.20 -11.94 1.49
CA PHE A 89 2.75 -10.81 0.74
C PHE A 89 2.60 -9.52 1.55
N THR A 90 3.56 -8.61 1.42
CA THR A 90 3.69 -7.46 2.34
C THR A 90 3.63 -6.09 1.68
N CYS A 91 3.94 -6.01 0.39
CA CYS A 91 3.89 -4.78 -0.39
C CYS A 91 4.12 -5.09 -1.89
N VAL A 92 3.86 -4.12 -2.76
CA VAL A 92 4.13 -4.19 -4.20
C VAL A 92 5.20 -3.18 -4.58
N LYS A 93 6.23 -3.63 -5.31
CA LYS A 93 7.22 -2.75 -5.95
C LYS A 93 6.98 -2.73 -7.45
N THR A 94 7.05 -1.55 -8.08
CA THR A 94 7.01 -1.46 -9.54
C THR A 94 8.37 -1.87 -10.12
N GLY A 95 8.38 -2.62 -11.21
CA GLY A 95 9.60 -3.09 -11.87
C GLY A 95 9.36 -3.51 -13.31
N GLU A 96 10.06 -4.55 -13.76
CA GLU A 96 9.88 -5.07 -15.12
C GLU A 96 8.41 -5.48 -15.36
N CYS A 97 7.84 -5.02 -16.46
CA CYS A 97 6.51 -5.43 -16.89
C CYS A 97 6.60 -6.80 -17.58
N ILE A 98 5.86 -7.77 -17.05
CA ILE A 98 5.70 -9.07 -17.67
C ILE A 98 4.40 -9.03 -18.48
N ILE A 99 4.40 -9.67 -19.66
CA ILE A 99 3.23 -9.78 -20.53
C ILE A 99 2.91 -11.26 -20.73
N ILE A 100 1.70 -11.69 -20.36
CA ILE A 100 1.22 -13.07 -20.52
C ILE A 100 -0.15 -13.02 -21.17
N GLY A 101 -0.32 -13.68 -22.31
CA GLY A 101 -1.63 -13.74 -22.99
C GLY A 101 -2.16 -12.38 -23.48
N GLY A 102 -1.30 -11.36 -23.59
CA GLY A 102 -1.68 -9.99 -23.94
C GLY A 102 -1.92 -9.07 -22.73
N ASP A 103 -2.04 -9.62 -21.53
CA ASP A 103 -2.17 -8.85 -20.30
C ASP A 103 -0.78 -8.47 -19.76
N GLN A 104 -0.64 -7.23 -19.27
CA GLN A 104 0.60 -6.71 -18.72
C GLN A 104 0.50 -6.47 -17.20
N ASN A 105 1.51 -6.89 -16.44
CA ASN A 105 1.65 -6.58 -15.02
C ASN A 105 3.09 -6.18 -14.67
N CYS A 106 3.26 -4.95 -14.17
CA CYS A 106 4.54 -4.38 -13.75
C CYS A 106 4.74 -4.41 -12.23
N GLY A 107 3.79 -4.97 -11.48
CA GLY A 107 3.83 -5.10 -10.04
C GLY A 107 4.58 -6.36 -9.61
N TRP A 108 5.51 -6.20 -8.69
CA TRP A 108 6.28 -7.28 -8.08
C TRP A 108 5.92 -7.35 -6.60
N HIS A 109 5.23 -8.42 -6.22
CA HIS A 109 4.68 -8.64 -4.89
C HIS A 109 5.76 -9.25 -4.00
N LYS A 110 6.02 -8.63 -2.85
CA LYS A 110 7.09 -9.03 -1.93
C LYS A 110 6.61 -10.12 -0.97
N THR A 111 7.26 -11.29 -0.98
CA THR A 111 7.03 -12.43 -0.07
C THR A 111 8.36 -13.01 0.39
N GLY A 112 8.50 -13.36 1.66
CA GLY A 112 9.70 -14.06 2.18
C GLY A 112 11.05 -13.37 1.91
N GLY A 113 11.08 -12.06 1.64
CA GLY A 113 12.29 -11.31 1.27
C GLY A 113 12.61 -11.27 -0.23
N CYS A 114 11.85 -11.96 -1.06
CA CYS A 114 11.96 -11.95 -2.52
C CYS A 114 10.66 -11.42 -3.17
N TYR A 115 10.62 -11.39 -4.50
CA TYR A 115 9.55 -10.80 -5.27
C TYR A 115 9.01 -11.77 -6.33
N VAL A 116 7.70 -11.82 -6.45
CA VAL A 116 6.97 -12.57 -7.47
C VAL A 116 6.15 -11.58 -8.30
N ASN A 117 6.18 -11.68 -9.62
CA ASN A 117 5.34 -10.80 -10.45
C ASN A 117 3.85 -11.05 -10.20
N GLY A 118 3.05 -9.98 -10.16
CA GLY A 118 1.64 -10.02 -9.81
C GLY A 118 0.76 -10.83 -10.78
N HIS A 119 1.23 -11.16 -11.98
CA HIS A 119 0.55 -12.12 -12.86
C HIS A 119 0.32 -13.49 -12.22
N TYR A 120 1.16 -13.86 -11.25
CA TYR A 120 1.14 -15.20 -10.67
C TYR A 120 0.35 -15.29 -9.37
N THR A 121 -0.08 -14.17 -8.79
CA THR A 121 -0.86 -14.13 -7.55
C THR A 121 -2.34 -13.94 -7.85
N ASP A 122 -3.19 -14.43 -6.95
CA ASP A 122 -4.63 -14.20 -7.05
C ASP A 122 -5.03 -12.71 -6.93
N ASN A 123 -6.32 -12.45 -7.12
CA ASN A 123 -6.90 -11.12 -7.09
C ASN A 123 -7.01 -10.50 -5.68
N ARG A 124 -6.62 -11.22 -4.61
CA ARG A 124 -6.50 -10.64 -3.26
C ARG A 124 -5.20 -9.84 -3.15
N CYS A 125 -4.19 -10.25 -3.90
CA CYS A 125 -2.89 -9.59 -4.00
C CYS A 125 -2.90 -8.46 -5.02
N THR A 126 -3.50 -7.32 -4.65
CA THR A 126 -3.45 -6.10 -5.47
C THR A 126 -2.56 -5.03 -4.84
N ARG A 127 -2.13 -4.04 -5.63
CA ARG A 127 -1.50 -2.82 -5.12
C ARG A 127 -2.34 -2.16 -4.02
N ALA A 128 -3.66 -2.11 -4.19
CA ALA A 128 -4.57 -1.51 -3.21
C ALA A 128 -4.57 -2.30 -1.90
N SER A 129 -4.59 -3.63 -1.99
CA SER A 129 -4.57 -4.50 -0.82
C SER A 129 -3.22 -4.47 -0.10
N LEU A 130 -2.09 -4.46 -0.82
CA LEU A 130 -0.75 -4.62 -0.25
C LEU A 130 -0.02 -3.30 0.04
N GLY A 131 -0.40 -2.20 -0.61
CA GLY A 131 0.36 -0.96 -0.59
C GLY A 131 1.66 -1.03 -1.40
N SER A 132 2.40 0.08 -1.41
CA SER A 132 3.70 0.15 -2.09
C SER A 132 4.83 -0.23 -1.15
N CYS A 133 5.84 -0.93 -1.68
CA CYS A 133 7.19 -0.91 -1.11
C CYS A 133 7.87 0.40 -1.54
#